data_AF-A0A914BNZ4-F1
#
_entry.id   AF-A0A914BNZ4-F1
#
_cell.length_a   1.000
_cell.length_b   1.000
_cell.length_c   1.000
_cell.angle_alpha   90.00
_cell.angle_beta   90.00
_cell.angle_gamma   90.00
#
_symmetry.space_group_name_H-M   'P 1'
#
loop_
_entity.id
_entity.type
_entity.pdbx_description
1 polymer ?
#
loop_
_entity_poly.entity_id
_entity_poly.type
_entity_poly.pdbx_seq_one_letter_code
_entity_poly.pdbx_strand_id
1 'polypeptide(L)'
;MVAPSESVIEFVNDFILEDKKIASNGVDQAIFDRIDENSSPSRIVQALESYTTALQLTGNGNFTETQSSITVLALTLPRGSRPSGFWFATLRDYDAPDELTENDTVIRHEPDELLETDASIFLPSETLQAVTVGETVNISVFVYQNSKLFRSPTLRSNEGPGEFRRSVGSRIIAATVEGVQIDKLSSPIVTKFQPININSERETSEGYECRSKCVYWDFSLNNGFGDWSTKGCKREMDSKGRVVCVCDHLTNFAVIVDIYGISSTALDVISKLICGVSIVAVIVTVGTFLAFKKFRSKQPQRILLSLCFALLGMYVFFLAGIEASPCSVSCSIVAVLIHYFTLAAMFWMAVEAVNLYLMLVKVMNANVAHFMIKASFAGWGLPLLVVIIILAADYTQYSDNKHCFLKPGNAFYFGLLLPIGLVLLFNFVIFAWIMRKLTCQTKSIGSQSTRQQTVRRLQNAGAISVLLGLTWIFGLMSAIKEFTFAFQLLFAICNSAQGLLIFLLFCARQRDVRGAWLAILRRIPVRLYRKSDVSSVRETPKISANNDITSSPGNSMSLSKMSTGTGSTCVATDADVGDSFSGAISEDLKN
;
A
#
# COMPACT_ATOMS: atom_id res chain seq x y z
N MET A 1 -19.85 -25.34 -60.54
CA MET A 1 -19.80 -23.92 -60.12
C MET A 1 -21.14 -23.59 -59.49
N VAL A 2 -21.20 -23.61 -58.16
CA VAL A 2 -22.31 -23.09 -57.36
C VAL A 2 -21.62 -22.14 -56.39
N ALA A 3 -22.04 -20.87 -56.40
CA ALA A 3 -21.43 -19.78 -55.65
C ALA A 3 -21.42 -20.06 -54.13
N PRO A 4 -20.44 -19.55 -53.35
CA PRO A 4 -20.68 -19.33 -51.93
C PRO A 4 -21.98 -18.52 -51.80
N SER A 5 -22.87 -18.90 -50.90
CA SER A 5 -24.24 -18.35 -50.86
C SER A 5 -24.20 -16.83 -50.70
N GLU A 6 -25.06 -16.10 -51.42
CA GLU A 6 -25.35 -14.66 -51.23
C GLU A 6 -25.77 -14.27 -49.79
N SER A 7 -25.70 -15.18 -48.81
CA SER A 7 -26.23 -15.09 -47.45
C SER A 7 -25.19 -15.13 -46.31
N VAL A 8 -23.95 -15.62 -46.49
CA VAL A 8 -22.81 -15.20 -45.62
C VAL A 8 -22.69 -13.66 -45.67
N ILE A 9 -23.05 -13.16 -46.84
CA ILE A 9 -23.13 -11.78 -47.29
C ILE A 9 -24.34 -11.02 -46.70
N GLU A 10 -25.31 -11.66 -46.04
CA GLU A 10 -26.38 -11.01 -45.24
C GLU A 10 -26.14 -11.22 -43.73
N PHE A 11 -25.41 -12.26 -43.37
CA PHE A 11 -25.21 -12.82 -42.03
C PHE A 11 -24.49 -11.89 -41.05
N VAL A 12 -23.45 -11.21 -41.52
CA VAL A 12 -22.76 -10.21 -40.71
C VAL A 12 -23.43 -8.83 -40.87
N ASN A 13 -24.22 -8.62 -41.93
CA ASN A 13 -24.88 -7.34 -42.21
C ASN A 13 -25.89 -6.92 -41.13
N ASP A 14 -26.47 -7.87 -40.39
CA ASP A 14 -27.37 -7.58 -39.28
C ASP A 14 -26.71 -7.63 -37.89
N PHE A 15 -25.64 -8.45 -37.69
CA PHE A 15 -24.79 -8.36 -36.48
C PHE A 15 -24.38 -6.91 -36.19
N ILE A 16 -24.27 -6.14 -37.27
CA ILE A 16 -23.83 -4.76 -37.38
C ILE A 16 -24.97 -3.74 -37.37
N LEU A 17 -26.20 -4.11 -37.71
CA LEU A 17 -27.36 -3.24 -37.50
C LEU A 17 -27.76 -3.14 -36.02
N GLU A 18 -27.39 -4.14 -35.21
CA GLU A 18 -27.73 -4.22 -33.78
C GLU A 18 -26.70 -3.52 -32.86
N ASP A 19 -25.40 -3.62 -33.15
CA ASP A 19 -24.37 -2.81 -32.46
C ASP A 19 -24.54 -1.29 -32.77
N LYS A 20 -25.22 -0.99 -33.90
CA LYS A 20 -25.76 0.33 -34.29
C LYS A 20 -26.80 0.90 -33.31
N LYS A 21 -27.41 0.09 -32.43
CA LYS A 21 -28.31 0.55 -31.34
C LYS A 21 -27.60 0.58 -29.98
N ILE A 22 -26.60 -0.28 -29.77
CA ILE A 22 -25.73 -0.36 -28.58
C ILE A 22 -24.98 0.96 -28.30
N ALA A 23 -24.79 1.83 -29.29
CA ALA A 23 -24.07 3.10 -29.17
C ALA A 23 -24.90 4.38 -29.43
N SER A 24 -26.15 4.28 -29.93
CA SER A 24 -26.90 5.46 -30.36
C SER A 24 -27.52 6.22 -29.17
N ASN A 25 -26.77 7.22 -28.72
CA ASN A 25 -27.25 8.51 -28.19
C ASN A 25 -27.71 8.56 -26.73
N GLY A 26 -26.80 8.33 -25.78
CA GLY A 26 -26.69 9.13 -24.54
C GLY A 26 -27.97 9.48 -23.76
N VAL A 27 -28.95 8.57 -23.68
CA VAL A 27 -30.17 8.73 -22.87
C VAL A 27 -30.12 7.75 -21.69
N ASP A 28 -30.31 8.31 -20.49
CA ASP A 28 -30.27 7.73 -19.13
C ASP A 28 -29.82 6.27 -18.98
N GLN A 29 -28.56 6.14 -18.57
CA GLN A 29 -27.87 4.91 -18.20
C GLN A 29 -28.65 4.02 -17.20
N ALA A 30 -29.55 4.61 -16.41
CA ALA A 30 -30.40 3.91 -15.43
C ALA A 30 -31.62 3.18 -16.02
N ILE A 31 -32.09 3.55 -17.22
CA ILE A 31 -33.22 2.89 -17.88
C ILE A 31 -32.73 1.67 -18.66
N PHE A 32 -31.55 1.76 -19.28
CA PHE A 32 -30.93 0.65 -19.98
C PHE A 32 -30.49 -0.49 -19.05
N ASP A 33 -30.04 -0.18 -17.83
CA ASP A 33 -29.67 -1.18 -16.82
C ASP A 33 -30.86 -2.06 -16.36
N ARG A 34 -32.11 -1.64 -16.60
CA ARG A 34 -33.32 -2.45 -16.30
C ARG A 34 -33.84 -3.27 -17.48
N ILE A 35 -33.44 -2.96 -18.71
CA ILE A 35 -33.94 -3.61 -19.93
C ILE A 35 -33.06 -4.80 -20.33
N ASP A 36 -31.78 -4.80 -19.96
CA ASP A 36 -30.77 -5.79 -20.37
C ASP A 36 -30.72 -7.07 -19.48
N GLU A 37 -31.54 -7.17 -18.42
CA GLU A 37 -31.63 -8.39 -17.59
C GLU A 37 -32.16 -9.62 -18.37
N ASN A 38 -32.73 -9.43 -19.57
CA ASN A 38 -33.32 -10.52 -20.37
C ASN A 38 -32.53 -10.91 -21.65
N SER A 39 -31.51 -10.16 -22.07
CA SER A 39 -30.73 -10.44 -23.29
C SER A 39 -29.22 -10.36 -23.00
N SER A 40 -28.59 -11.52 -22.81
CA SER A 40 -27.16 -11.60 -22.47
C SER A 40 -26.26 -11.38 -23.70
N PRO A 41 -25.36 -10.39 -23.71
CA PRO A 41 -24.33 -10.20 -24.74
C PRO A 41 -23.47 -11.45 -25.00
N SER A 42 -23.27 -12.28 -23.96
CA SER A 42 -22.60 -13.58 -24.06
C SER A 42 -23.28 -14.55 -25.00
N ARG A 43 -24.63 -14.52 -25.09
CA ARG A 43 -25.39 -15.37 -26.03
C ARG A 43 -25.22 -14.91 -27.47
N ILE A 44 -25.04 -13.62 -27.70
CA ILE A 44 -24.78 -13.05 -29.04
C ILE A 44 -23.40 -13.53 -29.53
N VAL A 45 -22.39 -13.48 -28.65
CA VAL A 45 -21.04 -14.00 -28.95
C VAL A 45 -21.09 -15.50 -29.29
N GLN A 46 -21.76 -16.32 -28.47
CA GLN A 46 -21.90 -17.76 -28.74
C GLN A 46 -22.67 -18.06 -30.03
N ALA A 47 -23.72 -17.30 -30.33
CA ALA A 47 -24.51 -17.46 -31.55
C ALA A 47 -23.69 -17.11 -32.80
N LEU A 48 -22.89 -16.05 -32.73
CA LEU A 48 -22.00 -15.63 -33.81
C LEU A 48 -20.91 -16.68 -34.09
N GLU A 49 -20.27 -17.19 -33.03
CA GLU A 49 -19.25 -18.24 -33.15
C GLU A 49 -19.84 -19.52 -33.77
N SER A 50 -21.03 -19.93 -33.32
CA SER A 50 -21.75 -21.10 -33.83
C SER A 50 -22.17 -20.95 -35.29
N TYR A 51 -22.70 -19.79 -35.68
CA TYR A 51 -23.15 -19.57 -37.05
C TYR A 51 -21.97 -19.48 -38.03
N THR A 52 -20.89 -18.81 -37.64
CA THR A 52 -19.66 -18.73 -38.46
C THR A 52 -19.12 -20.14 -38.75
N THR A 53 -19.14 -21.01 -37.74
CA THR A 53 -18.76 -22.42 -37.89
C THR A 53 -19.68 -23.14 -38.87
N ALA A 54 -21.01 -22.92 -38.78
CA ALA A 54 -21.99 -23.54 -39.66
C ALA A 54 -21.89 -23.09 -41.13
N LEU A 55 -21.49 -21.84 -41.40
CA LEU A 55 -21.26 -21.33 -42.76
C LEU A 55 -20.03 -21.95 -43.43
N GLN A 56 -19.01 -22.27 -42.64
CA GLN A 56 -17.80 -22.89 -43.14
C GLN A 56 -18.05 -24.30 -43.70
N LEU A 57 -19.11 -24.98 -43.24
CA LEU A 57 -19.53 -26.29 -43.75
C LEU A 57 -20.27 -26.22 -45.10
N THR A 58 -20.87 -25.08 -45.43
CA THR A 58 -21.69 -24.91 -46.64
C THR A 58 -20.94 -24.24 -47.79
N GLY A 59 -19.90 -23.45 -47.49
CA GLY A 59 -19.00 -22.83 -48.46
C GLY A 59 -17.71 -23.62 -48.68
N ASN A 60 -17.30 -23.82 -49.93
CA ASN A 60 -15.95 -24.30 -50.24
C ASN A 60 -14.97 -23.13 -50.09
N GLY A 61 -14.32 -22.97 -48.94
CA GLY A 61 -13.12 -22.14 -48.85
C GLY A 61 -12.81 -21.51 -47.50
N ASN A 62 -11.53 -21.13 -47.36
CA ASN A 62 -11.09 -20.18 -46.35
C ASN A 62 -11.64 -18.78 -46.69
N PHE A 63 -12.13 -18.05 -45.69
CA PHE A 63 -12.57 -16.67 -45.87
C PHE A 63 -12.15 -15.79 -44.69
N THR A 64 -11.92 -14.52 -44.98
CA THR A 64 -11.67 -13.47 -43.99
C THR A 64 -12.71 -12.39 -44.22
N GLU A 65 -13.38 -11.96 -43.17
CA GLU A 65 -14.35 -10.87 -43.21
C GLU A 65 -14.07 -9.90 -42.07
N THR A 66 -13.92 -8.60 -42.39
CA THR A 66 -13.58 -7.57 -41.41
C THR A 66 -14.64 -6.47 -41.38
N GLN A 67 -15.09 -6.14 -40.18
CA GLN A 67 -16.13 -5.14 -39.90
C GLN A 67 -15.69 -4.24 -38.74
N SER A 68 -16.34 -3.09 -38.56
CA SER A 68 -15.94 -2.05 -37.59
C SER A 68 -15.86 -2.50 -36.13
N SER A 69 -16.63 -3.52 -35.74
CA SER A 69 -16.61 -4.07 -34.37
C SER A 69 -15.95 -5.44 -34.26
N ILE A 70 -15.77 -6.17 -35.37
CA ILE A 70 -15.25 -7.54 -35.36
C ILE A 70 -14.54 -7.93 -36.66
N THR A 71 -13.50 -8.74 -36.55
CA THR A 71 -12.87 -9.46 -37.66
C THR A 71 -13.03 -10.96 -37.46
N VAL A 72 -13.39 -11.67 -38.52
CA VAL A 72 -13.62 -13.11 -38.52
C VAL A 72 -12.75 -13.76 -39.60
N LEU A 73 -12.03 -14.81 -39.22
CA LEU A 73 -11.24 -15.63 -40.13
C LEU A 73 -11.67 -17.08 -39.99
N ALA A 74 -12.10 -17.70 -41.08
CA ALA A 74 -12.45 -19.11 -41.14
C ALA A 74 -11.47 -19.87 -42.04
N LEU A 75 -10.87 -20.95 -41.50
CA LEU A 75 -9.84 -21.75 -42.16
C LEU A 75 -10.16 -23.23 -42.10
N THR A 76 -10.03 -23.91 -43.24
CA THR A 76 -10.09 -25.36 -43.34
C THR A 76 -8.67 -25.88 -43.59
N LEU A 77 -8.11 -26.55 -42.58
CA LEU A 77 -6.74 -27.05 -42.63
C LEU A 77 -6.71 -28.58 -42.76
N PRO A 78 -5.85 -29.17 -43.62
CA PRO A 78 -5.63 -30.61 -43.63
C PRO A 78 -5.03 -31.09 -42.30
N ARG A 79 -5.47 -32.25 -41.82
CA ARG A 79 -4.92 -32.86 -40.61
C ARG A 79 -3.42 -33.13 -40.77
N GLY A 80 -2.64 -32.72 -39.77
CA GLY A 80 -1.18 -32.91 -39.76
C GLY A 80 -0.38 -31.91 -40.59
N SER A 81 -1.02 -30.95 -41.29
CA SER A 81 -0.32 -29.94 -42.10
C SER A 81 0.48 -28.91 -41.28
N ARG A 82 0.18 -28.78 -39.97
CA ARG A 82 0.81 -27.83 -39.03
C ARG A 82 1.33 -28.56 -37.77
N PRO A 83 2.42 -29.35 -37.88
CA PRO A 83 2.92 -30.19 -36.79
C PRO A 83 3.46 -29.38 -35.59
N SER A 84 3.86 -28.13 -35.82
CA SER A 84 4.34 -27.16 -34.82
C SER A 84 3.25 -26.22 -34.29
N GLY A 85 2.01 -26.33 -34.77
CA GLY A 85 0.96 -25.32 -34.56
C GLY A 85 1.06 -24.15 -35.53
N PHE A 86 0.29 -23.09 -35.27
CA PHE A 86 0.34 -21.87 -36.07
C PHE A 86 -0.10 -20.63 -35.28
N TRP A 87 0.30 -19.47 -35.78
CA TRP A 87 -0.09 -18.19 -35.25
C TRP A 87 -1.07 -17.47 -36.17
N PHE A 88 -2.04 -16.84 -35.55
CA PHE A 88 -2.83 -15.79 -36.16
C PHE A 88 -2.48 -14.46 -35.47
N ALA A 89 -2.30 -13.40 -36.26
CA ALA A 89 -1.99 -12.08 -35.75
C ALA A 89 -2.73 -10.99 -36.54
N THR A 90 -3.15 -9.95 -35.83
CA THR A 90 -3.55 -8.67 -36.43
C THR A 90 -2.38 -7.70 -36.37
N LEU A 91 -2.15 -6.99 -37.46
CA LEU A 91 -1.18 -5.92 -37.58
C LEU A 91 -1.79 -4.61 -37.09
N ARG A 92 -0.94 -3.70 -36.62
CA ARG A 92 -1.35 -2.39 -36.15
C ARG A 92 -1.18 -1.37 -37.28
N ASP A 93 -2.27 -0.76 -37.72
CA ASP A 93 -2.20 0.41 -38.60
C ASP A 93 -1.87 1.67 -37.76
N TYR A 94 -0.81 2.38 -38.13
CA TYR A 94 -0.40 3.63 -37.48
C TYR A 94 -1.23 4.83 -37.93
N ASP A 95 -1.79 4.78 -39.14
CA ASP A 95 -2.59 5.86 -39.71
C ASP A 95 -4.06 5.79 -39.24
N ALA A 96 -4.54 4.60 -38.83
CA ALA A 96 -5.87 4.36 -38.27
C ALA A 96 -5.86 3.37 -37.08
N PRO A 97 -5.36 3.77 -35.88
CA PRO A 97 -5.16 2.85 -34.75
C PRO A 97 -6.44 2.23 -34.17
N ASP A 98 -7.62 2.81 -34.47
CA ASP A 98 -8.90 2.41 -33.89
C ASP A 98 -9.72 1.48 -34.79
N GLU A 99 -9.35 1.27 -36.05
CA GLU A 99 -10.09 0.44 -37.01
C GLU A 99 -9.17 -0.59 -37.69
N LEU A 100 -9.54 -1.88 -37.62
CA LEU A 100 -8.86 -2.93 -38.38
C LEU A 100 -9.44 -3.04 -39.80
N THR A 101 -8.58 -3.24 -40.78
CA THR A 101 -8.91 -3.57 -42.17
C THR A 101 -8.59 -5.03 -42.49
N GLU A 102 -9.13 -5.55 -43.60
CA GLU A 102 -8.91 -6.95 -44.02
C GLU A 102 -7.42 -7.28 -44.24
N ASN A 103 -6.64 -6.29 -44.70
CA ASN A 103 -5.20 -6.41 -44.95
C ASN A 103 -4.36 -6.51 -43.67
N ASP A 104 -4.94 -6.22 -42.51
CA ASP A 104 -4.24 -6.25 -41.23
C ASP A 104 -4.21 -7.65 -40.62
N THR A 105 -4.85 -8.65 -41.23
CA THR A 105 -4.87 -10.03 -40.72
C THR A 105 -3.83 -10.91 -41.41
N VAL A 106 -3.00 -11.63 -40.63
CA VAL A 106 -1.98 -12.52 -41.18
C VAL A 106 -1.85 -13.83 -40.40
N ILE A 107 -1.74 -14.95 -41.12
CA ILE A 107 -1.42 -16.28 -40.57
C ILE A 107 0.08 -16.54 -40.75
N ARG A 108 0.81 -16.82 -39.67
CA ARG A 108 2.27 -17.06 -39.71
C ARG A 108 2.67 -18.33 -38.95
N HIS A 109 3.87 -18.85 -39.25
CA HIS A 109 4.45 -19.98 -38.51
C HIS A 109 5.03 -19.52 -37.17
N GLU A 110 5.59 -18.31 -37.12
CA GLU A 110 6.08 -17.67 -35.90
C GLU A 110 6.10 -16.14 -36.12
N PRO A 111 5.36 -15.36 -35.33
CA PRO A 111 5.28 -13.91 -35.46
C PRO A 111 6.38 -13.27 -34.63
N ASP A 112 7.64 -13.42 -35.05
CA ASP A 112 8.74 -12.66 -34.41
C ASP A 112 9.69 -12.03 -35.42
N GLU A 113 9.61 -10.70 -35.53
CA GLU A 113 10.72 -9.72 -35.46
C GLU A 113 10.24 -8.27 -35.69
N LEU A 114 9.03 -8.04 -36.22
CA LEU A 114 8.50 -6.69 -36.44
C LEU A 114 7.56 -6.24 -35.31
N LEU A 115 7.72 -4.97 -34.93
CA LEU A 115 7.08 -4.25 -33.82
C LEU A 115 5.56 -4.03 -33.94
N GLU A 116 4.89 -4.67 -34.88
CA GLU A 116 3.62 -4.14 -35.43
C GLU A 116 2.45 -5.12 -35.31
N THR A 117 2.39 -5.96 -34.27
CA THR A 117 1.21 -6.82 -34.01
C THR A 117 0.37 -6.27 -32.86
N ASP A 118 -0.92 -6.03 -33.10
CA ASP A 118 -1.84 -5.50 -32.10
C ASP A 118 -2.40 -6.60 -31.18
N ALA A 119 -2.85 -7.72 -31.77
CA ALA A 119 -3.22 -8.93 -31.04
C ALA A 119 -2.77 -10.17 -31.81
N SER A 120 -2.39 -11.23 -31.10
CA SER A 120 -2.03 -12.52 -31.72
C SER A 120 -2.44 -13.69 -30.84
N ILE A 121 -2.70 -14.83 -31.46
CA ILE A 121 -3.04 -16.10 -30.84
C ILE A 121 -2.26 -17.24 -31.48
N PHE A 122 -1.63 -18.05 -30.65
CA PHE A 122 -0.97 -19.30 -31.01
C PHE A 122 -1.88 -20.48 -30.72
N LEU A 123 -2.11 -21.29 -31.74
CA LEU A 123 -2.85 -22.54 -31.64
C LEU A 123 -1.85 -23.70 -31.76
N PRO A 124 -1.60 -24.46 -30.67
CA PRO A 124 -0.70 -25.59 -30.69
C PRO A 124 -1.31 -26.74 -31.49
N SER A 125 -0.47 -27.65 -31.98
CA SER A 125 -0.90 -28.80 -32.79
C SER A 125 -1.92 -29.71 -32.08
N GLU A 126 -1.91 -29.73 -30.75
CA GLU A 126 -2.88 -30.46 -29.92
C GLU A 126 -4.32 -30.03 -30.21
N THR A 127 -4.55 -28.74 -30.53
CA THR A 127 -5.89 -28.24 -30.89
C THR A 127 -6.41 -28.84 -32.20
N LEU A 128 -5.52 -29.12 -33.15
CA LEU A 128 -5.85 -29.75 -34.43
C LEU A 128 -6.07 -31.26 -34.28
N GLN A 129 -5.39 -31.89 -33.33
CA GLN A 129 -5.52 -33.33 -33.06
C GLN A 129 -6.75 -33.66 -32.22
N ALA A 130 -7.33 -32.68 -31.52
CA ALA A 130 -8.53 -32.86 -30.71
C ALA A 130 -9.75 -33.30 -31.55
N VAL A 131 -9.80 -32.95 -32.83
CA VAL A 131 -10.86 -33.40 -33.74
C VAL A 131 -10.53 -34.79 -34.28
N THR A 132 -11.34 -35.78 -33.92
CA THR A 132 -11.08 -37.19 -34.25
C THR A 132 -11.68 -37.63 -35.60
N VAL A 133 -12.67 -36.93 -36.14
CA VAL A 133 -13.45 -37.35 -37.33
C VAL A 133 -13.28 -36.41 -38.54
N GLY A 134 -12.77 -36.90 -39.69
CA GLY A 134 -12.55 -36.10 -40.91
C GLY A 134 -11.10 -36.15 -41.46
N GLU A 135 -10.83 -35.54 -42.62
CA GLU A 135 -9.45 -35.33 -43.13
C GLU A 135 -8.96 -33.89 -42.92
N THR A 136 -9.89 -32.98 -42.65
CA THR A 136 -9.66 -31.56 -42.41
C THR A 136 -10.14 -31.16 -41.02
N VAL A 137 -9.69 -29.98 -40.57
CA VAL A 137 -10.08 -29.32 -39.33
C VAL A 137 -10.49 -27.90 -39.68
N ASN A 138 -11.71 -27.54 -39.27
CA ASN A 138 -12.24 -26.19 -39.45
C ASN A 138 -12.00 -25.37 -38.19
N ILE A 139 -11.46 -24.18 -38.40
CA ILE A 139 -11.06 -23.26 -37.33
C ILE A 139 -11.61 -21.89 -37.67
N SER A 140 -12.27 -21.26 -36.71
CA SER A 140 -12.68 -19.87 -36.80
C SER A 140 -11.90 -19.04 -35.78
N VAL A 141 -11.41 -17.87 -36.17
CA VAL A 141 -10.72 -16.93 -35.31
C VAL A 141 -11.47 -15.61 -35.34
N PHE A 142 -11.73 -15.04 -34.16
CA PHE A 142 -12.49 -13.82 -33.97
C PHE A 142 -11.62 -12.77 -33.29
N VAL A 143 -11.66 -11.54 -33.77
CA VAL A 143 -11.04 -10.38 -33.12
C VAL A 143 -12.10 -9.31 -32.92
N TYR A 144 -12.49 -9.07 -31.67
CA TYR A 144 -13.41 -7.99 -31.34
C TYR A 144 -12.62 -6.71 -31.08
N GLN A 145 -13.02 -5.63 -31.74
CA GLN A 145 -12.34 -4.35 -31.67
C GLN A 145 -12.56 -3.63 -30.32
N ASN A 146 -13.66 -3.94 -29.61
CA ASN A 146 -14.00 -3.33 -28.33
C ASN A 146 -14.73 -4.33 -27.39
N SER A 147 -14.89 -3.94 -26.12
CA SER A 147 -15.50 -4.80 -25.09
C SER A 147 -17.02 -4.62 -24.93
N LYS A 148 -17.73 -3.98 -25.86
CA LYS A 148 -19.17 -3.68 -25.69
C LYS A 148 -20.03 -4.94 -25.61
N LEU A 149 -19.61 -6.02 -26.27
CA LEU A 149 -20.27 -7.34 -26.23
C LEU A 149 -19.89 -8.17 -24.99
N PHE A 150 -18.98 -7.67 -24.16
CA PHE A 150 -18.44 -8.36 -23.00
C PHE A 150 -18.74 -7.54 -21.73
N ARG A 151 -20.03 -7.30 -21.47
CA ARG A 151 -20.52 -6.50 -20.34
C ARG A 151 -20.40 -7.27 -19.03
N SER A 152 -19.36 -6.96 -18.26
CA SER A 152 -19.12 -7.55 -16.95
C SER A 152 -19.77 -6.74 -15.82
N PRO A 153 -20.64 -7.33 -14.99
CA PRO A 153 -21.16 -6.70 -13.77
C PRO A 153 -20.05 -6.35 -12.78
N THR A 154 -19.02 -7.19 -12.66
CA THR A 154 -17.88 -6.98 -11.75
C THR A 154 -16.93 -5.87 -12.19
N LEU A 155 -16.92 -5.52 -13.49
CA LEU A 155 -16.25 -4.32 -13.99
C LEU A 155 -17.04 -3.04 -13.65
N ARG A 156 -18.37 -3.09 -13.74
CA ARG A 156 -19.25 -1.93 -13.47
C ARG A 156 -19.40 -1.60 -11.98
N SER A 157 -19.38 -2.60 -11.10
CA SER A 157 -19.56 -2.40 -9.66
C SER A 157 -18.42 -1.62 -8.97
N ASN A 158 -17.27 -1.44 -9.62
CA ASN A 158 -16.11 -0.74 -9.06
C ASN A 158 -16.09 0.77 -9.37
N GLU A 159 -17.18 1.33 -9.92
CA GLU A 159 -17.35 2.78 -10.14
C GLU A 159 -17.74 3.54 -8.86
N GLY A 160 -17.28 3.08 -7.69
CA GLY A 160 -17.43 3.79 -6.42
C GLY A 160 -16.48 4.99 -6.33
N PRO A 161 -16.87 6.11 -5.68
CA PRO A 161 -15.99 7.27 -5.51
C PRO A 161 -14.79 6.91 -4.63
N GLY A 162 -13.64 6.66 -5.26
CA GLY A 162 -12.37 6.35 -4.57
C GLY A 162 -11.66 5.09 -5.03
N GLU A 163 -12.26 4.28 -5.91
CA GLU A 163 -11.65 3.03 -6.42
C GLU A 163 -11.24 3.16 -7.90
N PHE A 164 -10.23 2.41 -8.31
CA PHE A 164 -9.68 2.41 -9.67
C PHE A 164 -10.75 2.04 -10.72
N ARG A 165 -10.72 2.70 -11.87
CA ARG A 165 -11.56 2.36 -13.03
C ARG A 165 -10.94 1.17 -13.76
N ARG A 166 -11.52 -0.01 -13.57
CA ARG A 166 -11.11 -1.20 -14.32
C ARG A 166 -11.73 -1.19 -15.72
N SER A 167 -10.92 -1.44 -16.74
CA SER A 167 -11.37 -1.47 -18.13
C SER A 167 -10.63 -2.54 -18.93
N VAL A 168 -11.22 -2.97 -20.05
CA VAL A 168 -10.55 -3.84 -21.02
C VAL A 168 -9.55 -2.97 -21.79
N GLY A 169 -8.26 -3.26 -21.62
CA GLY A 169 -7.15 -2.47 -22.16
C GLY A 169 -6.59 -2.98 -23.49
N SER A 170 -7.13 -4.09 -24.01
CA SER A 170 -6.74 -4.70 -25.28
C SER A 170 -7.96 -4.99 -26.16
N ARG A 171 -7.71 -5.35 -27.41
CA ARG A 171 -8.70 -6.06 -28.23
C ARG A 171 -8.95 -7.45 -27.65
N ILE A 172 -10.07 -8.06 -28.03
CA ILE A 172 -10.45 -9.40 -27.56
C ILE A 172 -10.21 -10.36 -28.71
N ILE A 173 -9.44 -11.42 -28.47
CA ILE A 173 -9.13 -12.43 -29.48
C ILE A 173 -9.67 -13.79 -29.03
N ALA A 174 -10.34 -14.48 -29.93
CA ALA A 174 -10.89 -15.79 -29.68
C ALA A 174 -10.60 -16.72 -30.86
N ALA A 175 -10.55 -18.01 -30.60
CA ALA A 175 -10.53 -19.00 -31.66
C ALA A 175 -11.41 -20.18 -31.25
N THR A 176 -12.01 -20.83 -32.22
CA THR A 176 -12.85 -22.01 -32.02
C THR A 176 -12.43 -23.08 -32.99
N VAL A 177 -12.41 -24.32 -32.51
CA VAL A 177 -12.20 -25.51 -33.33
C VAL A 177 -13.53 -26.22 -33.44
N GLU A 178 -13.94 -26.53 -34.66
CA GLU A 178 -15.26 -27.11 -34.90
C GLU A 178 -15.42 -28.48 -34.19
N GLY A 179 -16.58 -28.65 -33.54
CA GLY A 179 -17.00 -29.93 -32.96
C GLY A 179 -16.33 -30.31 -31.64
N VAL A 180 -15.44 -29.47 -31.09
CA VAL A 180 -14.71 -29.78 -29.86
C VAL A 180 -14.56 -28.54 -28.97
N GLN A 181 -14.96 -28.64 -27.71
CA GLN A 181 -14.59 -27.69 -26.67
C GLN A 181 -13.20 -28.09 -26.14
N ILE A 182 -12.25 -27.17 -26.21
CA ILE A 182 -10.85 -27.45 -25.87
C ILE A 182 -10.54 -26.86 -24.49
N ASP A 183 -10.45 -27.76 -23.52
CA ASP A 183 -10.09 -27.45 -22.14
C ASP A 183 -8.93 -28.34 -21.66
N LYS A 184 -8.08 -27.82 -20.77
CA LYS A 184 -6.94 -28.53 -20.15
C LYS A 184 -5.91 -29.06 -21.15
N LEU A 185 -5.50 -28.21 -22.07
CA LEU A 185 -4.41 -28.46 -23.01
C LEU A 185 -3.08 -28.72 -22.27
N SER A 186 -2.31 -29.68 -22.78
CA SER A 186 -0.94 -29.93 -22.29
C SER A 186 0.04 -28.88 -22.83
N SER A 187 -0.14 -28.48 -24.09
CA SER A 187 0.53 -27.34 -24.70
C SER A 187 -0.37 -26.11 -24.65
N PRO A 188 0.02 -25.01 -24.00
CA PRO A 188 -0.88 -23.89 -23.77
C PRO A 188 -1.14 -23.06 -25.04
N ILE A 189 -2.29 -22.38 -25.05
CA ILE A 189 -2.59 -21.27 -25.97
C ILE A 189 -1.77 -20.07 -25.52
N VAL A 190 -1.10 -19.41 -26.47
CA VAL A 190 -0.31 -18.20 -26.21
C VAL A 190 -0.92 -17.03 -26.97
N THR A 191 -1.41 -16.02 -26.24
CA THR A 191 -1.90 -14.77 -26.84
C THR A 191 -0.99 -13.61 -26.48
N LYS A 192 -0.64 -12.74 -27.44
CA LYS A 192 0.14 -11.52 -27.19
C LYS A 192 -0.71 -10.30 -27.54
N PHE A 193 -0.77 -9.31 -26.65
CA PHE A 193 -1.53 -8.07 -26.84
C PHE A 193 -0.64 -6.84 -26.72
N GLN A 194 -0.86 -5.90 -27.62
CA GLN A 194 -0.34 -4.54 -27.51
C GLN A 194 -1.31 -3.69 -26.67
N PRO A 195 -0.80 -2.84 -25.76
CA PRO A 195 -1.62 -1.87 -25.04
C PRO A 195 -2.35 -0.90 -25.99
N ILE A 196 -3.68 -0.78 -25.85
CA ILE A 196 -4.46 0.28 -26.53
C ILE A 196 -4.18 1.62 -25.85
N ASN A 197 -3.94 2.67 -26.66
CA ASN A 197 -3.61 4.04 -26.27
C ASN A 197 -4.27 4.48 -24.95
N ILE A 198 -3.54 4.40 -23.84
CA ILE A 198 -3.91 5.17 -22.65
C ILE A 198 -3.46 6.60 -22.94
N ASN A 199 -4.40 7.52 -23.09
CA ASN A 199 -4.18 8.97 -23.28
C ASN A 199 -3.50 9.66 -22.07
N SER A 200 -2.67 8.93 -21.32
CA SER A 200 -1.89 9.39 -20.20
C SER A 200 -0.42 9.42 -20.65
N GLU A 201 0.05 10.58 -21.10
CA GLU A 201 1.48 10.88 -21.34
C GLU A 201 2.39 10.66 -20.10
N ARG A 202 1.86 10.12 -19.00
CA ARG A 202 2.57 9.89 -17.73
C ARG A 202 2.71 8.43 -17.34
N GLU A 203 2.15 7.49 -18.08
CA GLU A 203 2.30 6.06 -17.78
C GLU A 203 3.37 5.44 -18.68
N THR A 204 4.52 5.12 -18.09
CA THR A 204 5.56 4.33 -18.76
C THR A 204 4.99 2.96 -19.16
N SER A 205 5.40 2.42 -20.31
CA SER A 205 4.96 1.09 -20.80
C SER A 205 5.08 -0.02 -19.75
N GLU A 206 6.11 0.04 -18.89
CA GLU A 206 6.31 -0.88 -17.76
C GLU A 206 5.18 -0.84 -16.71
N GLY A 207 4.57 0.32 -16.48
CA GLY A 207 3.47 0.48 -15.51
C GLY A 207 2.14 -0.07 -16.02
N TYR A 208 1.95 -0.11 -17.34
CA TYR A 208 0.79 -0.71 -17.99
C TYR A 208 0.82 -2.24 -17.86
N GLU A 209 1.95 -2.87 -18.24
CA GLU A 209 2.14 -4.32 -18.19
C GLU A 209 1.87 -4.88 -16.78
N CYS A 210 2.22 -4.10 -15.78
CA CYS A 210 2.08 -4.46 -14.38
C CYS A 210 0.65 -4.55 -13.86
N ARG A 211 -0.18 -3.60 -14.29
CA ARG A 211 -1.58 -3.51 -13.88
C ARG A 211 -2.50 -4.32 -14.79
N SER A 212 -1.92 -4.99 -15.78
CA SER A 212 -2.60 -5.85 -16.72
C SER A 212 -2.87 -7.25 -16.14
N LYS A 213 -4.06 -7.76 -16.36
CA LYS A 213 -4.46 -9.14 -16.04
C LYS A 213 -4.93 -9.83 -17.30
N CYS A 214 -4.33 -10.98 -17.58
CA CYS A 214 -4.80 -11.92 -18.58
C CYS A 214 -6.10 -12.55 -18.10
N VAL A 215 -7.17 -12.37 -18.88
CA VAL A 215 -8.49 -12.90 -18.57
C VAL A 215 -9.08 -13.59 -19.78
N TYR A 216 -10.07 -14.43 -19.52
CA TYR A 216 -10.96 -14.95 -20.54
C TYR A 216 -12.41 -14.71 -20.15
N TRP A 217 -13.29 -14.68 -21.14
CA TRP A 217 -14.73 -14.59 -20.91
C TRP A 217 -15.29 -15.97 -20.55
N ASP A 218 -15.73 -16.12 -19.31
CA ASP A 218 -16.38 -17.33 -18.82
C ASP A 218 -17.89 -17.19 -18.92
N PHE A 219 -18.47 -17.85 -19.93
CA PHE A 219 -19.90 -17.86 -20.20
C PHE A 219 -20.76 -18.46 -19.07
N SER A 220 -20.17 -19.24 -18.16
CA SER A 220 -20.90 -19.92 -17.08
C SER A 220 -21.14 -19.05 -15.85
N LEU A 221 -20.35 -17.97 -15.69
CA LEU A 221 -20.45 -17.08 -14.53
C LEU A 221 -21.72 -16.24 -14.54
N ASN A 222 -22.08 -15.70 -13.36
CA ASN A 222 -23.25 -14.87 -13.15
C ASN A 222 -24.52 -15.51 -13.73
N ASN A 223 -24.89 -16.73 -13.34
CA ASN A 223 -26.09 -17.42 -13.84
C ASN A 223 -26.17 -17.54 -15.38
N GLY A 224 -25.04 -17.64 -16.06
CA GLY A 224 -24.98 -17.74 -17.52
C GLY A 224 -25.02 -16.39 -18.27
N PHE A 225 -24.90 -15.27 -17.55
CA PHE A 225 -24.72 -13.95 -18.15
C PHE A 225 -23.28 -13.68 -18.59
N GLY A 226 -22.31 -14.42 -18.05
CA GLY A 226 -20.89 -14.31 -18.36
C GLY A 226 -20.13 -13.31 -17.48
N ASP A 227 -18.84 -13.57 -17.27
CA ASP A 227 -17.92 -12.62 -16.65
C ASP A 227 -16.45 -12.93 -17.00
N TRP A 228 -15.56 -11.98 -16.71
CA TRP A 228 -14.12 -12.16 -16.88
C TRP A 228 -13.52 -13.01 -15.76
N SER A 229 -12.77 -14.05 -16.14
CA SER A 229 -12.11 -14.98 -15.24
C SER A 229 -10.61 -15.08 -15.55
N THR A 230 -9.81 -15.40 -14.54
CA THR A 230 -8.35 -15.63 -14.65
C THR A 230 -7.97 -17.10 -14.55
N LYS A 231 -8.96 -18.00 -14.38
CA LYS A 231 -8.71 -19.44 -14.20
C LYS A 231 -8.09 -20.04 -15.46
N GLY A 232 -7.07 -20.90 -15.28
CA GLY A 232 -6.38 -21.54 -16.41
C GLY A 232 -5.45 -20.61 -17.20
N CYS A 233 -5.45 -19.29 -16.92
CA CYS A 233 -4.62 -18.31 -17.60
C CYS A 233 -3.53 -17.73 -16.68
N LYS A 234 -2.31 -17.62 -17.20
CA LYS A 234 -1.18 -16.99 -16.54
C LYS A 234 -0.58 -15.91 -17.43
N ARG A 235 -0.08 -14.85 -16.82
CA ARG A 235 0.65 -13.80 -17.51
C ARG A 235 2.14 -14.13 -17.53
N GLU A 236 2.77 -13.98 -18.68
CA GLU A 236 4.22 -14.03 -18.85
C GLU A 236 4.77 -12.66 -19.26
N MET A 237 6.07 -12.49 -19.10
CA MET A 237 6.77 -11.23 -19.37
C MET A 237 7.40 -11.32 -20.77
N ASP A 238 7.06 -10.40 -21.67
CA ASP A 238 7.76 -10.25 -22.95
C ASP A 238 8.86 -9.20 -22.82
N SER A 239 9.94 -9.40 -23.56
CA SER A 239 11.04 -8.43 -23.71
C SER A 239 10.64 -7.14 -24.45
N LYS A 240 9.48 -7.13 -25.11
CA LYS A 240 9.07 -6.11 -26.09
C LYS A 240 7.92 -5.19 -25.64
N GLY A 241 7.56 -5.13 -24.36
CA GLY A 241 6.48 -4.22 -23.92
C GLY A 241 5.05 -4.74 -24.13
N ARG A 242 4.89 -6.05 -24.40
CA ARG A 242 3.60 -6.71 -24.73
C ARG A 242 3.13 -7.58 -23.58
N VAL A 243 1.81 -7.67 -23.42
CA VAL A 243 1.20 -8.57 -22.44
C VAL A 243 1.03 -9.94 -23.08
N VAL A 244 1.76 -10.94 -22.57
CA VAL A 244 1.66 -12.34 -23.00
C VAL A 244 0.81 -13.11 -22.02
N CYS A 245 -0.23 -13.75 -22.53
CA CYS A 245 -1.13 -14.61 -21.76
C CYS A 245 -1.00 -16.05 -22.25
N VAL A 246 -0.82 -16.95 -21.30
CA VAL A 246 -0.65 -18.38 -21.50
C VAL A 246 -1.81 -19.08 -20.82
N CYS A 247 -2.69 -19.71 -21.60
CA CYS A 247 -3.93 -20.32 -21.12
C CYS A 247 -4.01 -21.80 -21.50
N ASP A 248 -4.67 -22.61 -20.67
CA ASP A 248 -4.84 -24.05 -20.88
C ASP A 248 -6.18 -24.44 -21.54
N HIS A 249 -6.95 -23.46 -21.99
CA HIS A 249 -8.23 -23.65 -22.68
C HIS A 249 -8.29 -22.75 -23.91
N LEU A 250 -9.29 -22.97 -24.76
CA LEU A 250 -9.54 -22.15 -25.95
C LEU A 250 -10.88 -21.44 -25.82
N THR A 251 -10.86 -20.12 -25.59
CA THR A 251 -12.04 -19.30 -25.34
C THR A 251 -11.84 -17.87 -25.91
N ASN A 252 -12.43 -16.85 -25.27
CA ASN A 252 -12.33 -15.45 -25.63
C ASN A 252 -11.36 -14.72 -24.69
N PHE A 253 -10.18 -14.33 -25.17
CA PHE A 253 -9.11 -13.75 -24.34
C PHE A 253 -9.02 -12.24 -24.44
N ALA A 254 -8.73 -11.60 -23.32
CA ALA A 254 -8.52 -10.16 -23.23
C ALA A 254 -7.53 -9.80 -22.11
N VAL A 255 -7.11 -8.54 -22.11
CA VAL A 255 -6.33 -7.94 -21.04
C VAL A 255 -7.16 -6.87 -20.34
N ILE A 256 -7.29 -6.99 -19.02
CA ILE A 256 -7.94 -5.99 -18.19
C ILE A 256 -6.89 -5.17 -17.44
N VAL A 257 -7.10 -3.85 -17.37
CA VAL A 257 -6.21 -2.89 -16.70
C VAL A 257 -6.98 -2.11 -15.64
N ASP A 258 -6.36 -1.92 -14.48
CA ASP A 258 -6.84 -1.03 -13.42
C ASP A 258 -6.30 0.41 -13.69
N ILE A 259 -7.16 1.35 -14.11
CA ILE A 259 -6.83 2.77 -14.36
C ILE A 259 -7.17 3.58 -13.11
N TYR A 260 -6.19 4.24 -12.50
CA TYR A 260 -6.46 5.06 -11.31
C TYR A 260 -6.99 6.45 -11.70
N GLY A 261 -8.03 6.92 -11.00
CA GLY A 261 -8.70 8.21 -11.28
C GLY A 261 -8.00 9.43 -10.68
N ILE A 262 -8.48 10.62 -11.03
CA ILE A 262 -7.95 11.95 -10.62
C ILE A 262 -7.76 12.08 -9.09
N SER A 263 -8.55 11.37 -8.27
CA SER A 263 -8.47 11.41 -6.81
C SER A 263 -7.20 10.75 -6.24
N SER A 264 -6.68 9.68 -6.86
CA SER A 264 -5.41 9.07 -6.43
C SER A 264 -4.24 9.99 -6.74
N THR A 265 -4.28 10.68 -7.89
CA THR A 265 -3.27 11.68 -8.27
C THR A 265 -3.22 12.83 -7.27
N ALA A 266 -4.38 13.29 -6.77
CA ALA A 266 -4.42 14.33 -5.75
C ALA A 266 -3.80 13.87 -4.43
N LEU A 267 -4.13 12.65 -3.98
CA LEU A 267 -3.59 12.09 -2.74
C LEU A 267 -2.08 11.84 -2.84
N ASP A 268 -1.59 11.43 -4.00
CA ASP A 268 -0.15 11.26 -4.27
C ASP A 268 0.58 12.60 -4.23
N VAL A 269 0.08 13.62 -4.93
CA VAL A 269 0.69 14.96 -4.93
C VAL A 269 0.72 15.54 -3.52
N ILE A 270 -0.38 15.43 -2.78
CA ILE A 270 -0.46 15.87 -1.39
C ILE A 270 0.55 15.08 -0.54
N SER A 271 0.56 13.75 -0.63
CA SER A 271 1.48 12.90 0.14
C SER A 271 2.94 13.21 -0.18
N LYS A 272 3.30 13.47 -1.45
CA LYS A 272 4.65 13.89 -1.87
C LYS A 272 5.04 15.23 -1.24
N LEU A 273 4.17 16.24 -1.31
CA LEU A 273 4.43 17.55 -0.71
C LEU A 273 4.63 17.46 0.81
N ILE A 274 3.73 16.77 1.51
CA ILE A 274 3.77 16.71 2.97
C ILE A 274 4.93 15.83 3.46
N CYS A 275 5.20 14.67 2.81
CA CYS A 275 6.37 13.84 3.13
C CYS A 275 7.69 14.58 2.85
N GLY A 276 7.77 15.34 1.76
CA GLY A 276 8.95 16.14 1.42
C GLY A 276 9.31 17.16 2.51
N VAL A 277 8.31 17.89 3.05
CA VAL A 277 8.53 18.83 4.17
C VAL A 277 9.05 18.09 5.41
N SER A 278 8.48 16.93 5.74
CA SER A 278 8.89 16.13 6.89
C SER A 278 10.30 15.57 6.75
N ILE A 279 10.68 15.11 5.55
CA ILE A 279 12.04 14.65 5.24
C ILE A 279 13.04 15.79 5.49
N VAL A 280 12.79 16.99 4.95
CA VAL A 280 13.66 18.15 5.16
C VAL A 280 13.78 18.48 6.65
N ALA A 281 12.66 18.52 7.38
CA ALA A 281 12.64 18.82 8.81
C ALA A 281 13.46 17.80 9.63
N VAL A 282 13.31 16.51 9.32
CA VAL A 282 14.05 15.43 10.00
C VAL A 282 15.53 15.46 9.62
N ILE A 283 15.90 15.72 8.35
CA ILE A 283 17.30 15.86 7.92
C ILE A 283 17.98 17.01 8.68
N VAL A 284 17.33 18.17 8.79
CA VAL A 284 17.89 19.30 9.55
C VAL A 284 18.06 18.94 11.03
N THR A 285 17.10 18.19 11.59
CA THR A 285 17.16 17.69 12.98
C THR A 285 18.36 16.75 13.18
N VAL A 286 18.50 15.74 12.32
CA VAL A 286 19.62 14.78 12.33
C VAL A 286 20.95 15.51 12.15
N GLY A 287 21.06 16.37 11.13
CA GLY A 287 22.26 17.15 10.86
C GLY A 287 22.69 18.03 12.04
N THR A 288 21.72 18.68 12.69
CA THR A 288 21.97 19.47 13.91
C THR A 288 22.56 18.61 15.02
N PHE A 289 21.95 17.47 15.32
CA PHE A 289 22.44 16.58 16.38
C PHE A 289 23.80 15.93 16.04
N LEU A 290 24.07 15.63 14.77
CA LEU A 290 25.35 15.10 14.33
C LEU A 290 26.49 16.14 14.45
N ALA A 291 26.23 17.38 14.05
CA ALA A 291 27.19 18.48 14.08
C ALA A 291 27.65 18.84 15.50
N PHE A 292 26.77 18.76 16.48
CA PHE A 292 27.08 19.12 17.87
C PHE A 292 27.29 17.89 18.76
N LYS A 293 28.55 17.48 18.92
CA LYS A 293 28.95 16.35 19.80
C LYS A 293 28.42 16.46 21.24
N LYS A 294 28.19 17.68 21.76
CA LYS A 294 27.59 17.97 23.09
C LYS A 294 26.17 17.37 23.22
N PHE A 295 25.40 17.32 22.14
CA PHE A 295 24.05 16.76 22.14
C PHE A 295 24.03 15.24 21.97
N ARG A 296 25.02 14.63 21.32
CA ARG A 296 25.11 13.14 21.22
C ARG A 296 25.52 12.44 22.51
N SER A 297 25.98 13.20 23.51
CA SER A 297 26.47 12.63 24.76
C SER A 297 25.34 12.18 25.71
N LYS A 298 24.10 12.66 25.52
CA LYS A 298 22.97 12.35 26.41
C LYS A 298 22.18 11.15 25.87
N GLN A 299 21.86 10.19 26.75
CA GLN A 299 21.08 8.99 26.38
C GLN A 299 19.78 9.32 25.64
N PRO A 300 18.91 10.26 26.11
CA PRO A 300 17.65 10.57 25.41
C PRO A 300 17.85 11.11 23.98
N GLN A 301 18.96 11.81 23.73
CA GLN A 301 19.24 12.38 22.41
C GLN A 301 19.71 11.29 21.42
N ARG A 302 20.33 10.20 21.89
CA ARG A 302 20.67 9.04 21.05
C ARG A 302 19.45 8.23 20.64
N ILE A 303 18.49 8.09 21.57
CA ILE A 303 17.20 7.42 21.30
C ILE A 303 16.42 8.24 20.27
N LEU A 304 16.27 9.54 20.49
CA LEU A 304 15.62 10.44 19.54
C LEU A 304 16.28 10.39 18.16
N LEU A 305 17.62 10.36 18.09
CA LEU A 305 18.33 10.26 16.82
C LEU A 305 18.00 8.95 16.10
N SER A 306 17.91 7.84 16.83
CA SER A 306 17.55 6.53 16.26
C SER A 306 16.11 6.50 15.76
N LEU A 307 15.18 7.13 16.51
CA LEU A 307 13.80 7.35 16.06
C LEU A 307 13.75 8.21 14.78
N CYS A 308 14.50 9.32 14.73
CA CYS A 308 14.59 10.15 13.53
C CYS A 308 15.14 9.39 12.32
N PHE A 309 16.14 8.53 12.51
CA PHE A 309 16.65 7.67 11.44
C PHE A 309 15.61 6.68 10.94
N ALA A 310 14.86 6.05 11.86
CA ALA A 310 13.79 5.12 11.48
C ALA A 310 12.68 5.82 10.68
N LEU A 311 12.23 7.00 11.16
CA LEU A 311 11.23 7.82 10.47
C LEU A 311 11.72 8.31 9.11
N LEU A 312 12.98 8.77 9.02
CA LEU A 312 13.57 9.21 7.75
C LEU A 312 13.58 8.08 6.72
N GLY A 313 14.00 6.87 7.13
CA GLY A 313 13.95 5.69 6.27
C GLY A 313 12.53 5.42 5.79
N MET A 314 11.56 5.38 6.72
CA MET A 314 10.14 5.18 6.39
C MET A 314 9.65 6.20 5.36
N TYR A 315 9.88 7.51 5.55
CA TYR A 315 9.42 8.53 4.60
C TYR A 315 10.11 8.44 3.23
N VAL A 316 11.42 8.19 3.20
CA VAL A 316 12.18 8.07 1.95
C VAL A 316 11.70 6.87 1.15
N PHE A 317 11.55 5.71 1.78
CA PHE A 317 11.07 4.52 1.09
C PHE A 317 9.58 4.60 0.75
N PHE A 318 8.77 5.28 1.56
CA PHE A 318 7.38 5.56 1.20
C PHE A 318 7.30 6.42 -0.07
N LEU A 319 8.11 7.49 -0.16
CA LEU A 319 8.17 8.33 -1.37
C LEU A 319 8.67 7.54 -2.59
N ALA A 320 9.71 6.71 -2.41
CA ALA A 320 10.20 5.81 -3.44
C ALA A 320 9.14 4.79 -3.88
N GLY A 321 8.29 4.33 -2.95
CA GLY A 321 7.20 3.39 -3.23
C GLY A 321 6.06 4.00 -4.04
N ILE A 322 5.85 5.32 -3.95
CA ILE A 322 4.89 6.06 -4.79
C ILE A 322 5.42 6.15 -6.24
N GLU A 323 6.74 6.23 -6.42
CA GLU A 323 7.37 6.41 -7.74
C GLU A 323 7.82 5.10 -8.38
N ALA A 324 7.90 4.01 -7.62
CA ALA A 324 8.36 2.72 -8.11
C ALA A 324 7.29 1.98 -8.92
N SER A 325 7.72 1.35 -10.01
CA SER A 325 6.88 0.47 -10.84
C SER A 325 6.41 -0.76 -10.04
N PRO A 326 5.10 -1.04 -9.92
CA PRO A 326 4.55 -2.04 -9.00
C PRO A 326 5.09 -3.47 -9.12
N CYS A 327 5.53 -3.95 -10.29
CA CYS A 327 6.03 -5.33 -10.45
C CYS A 327 7.55 -5.44 -10.58
N SER A 328 8.26 -4.35 -10.30
CA SER A 328 9.71 -4.41 -10.24
C SER A 328 10.17 -5.12 -8.96
N VAL A 329 11.28 -5.85 -9.00
CA VAL A 329 11.92 -6.40 -7.78
C VAL A 329 12.24 -5.26 -6.79
N SER A 330 12.54 -4.06 -7.31
CA SER A 330 12.69 -2.84 -6.51
C SER A 330 11.45 -2.48 -5.70
N CYS A 331 10.25 -2.69 -6.23
CA CYS A 331 9.00 -2.44 -5.50
C CYS A 331 8.86 -3.35 -4.28
N SER A 332 9.18 -4.64 -4.41
CA SER A 332 9.20 -5.57 -3.28
C SER A 332 10.26 -5.21 -2.25
N ILE A 333 11.47 -4.80 -2.68
CA ILE A 333 12.51 -4.32 -1.77
C ILE A 333 12.04 -3.08 -1.01
N VAL A 334 11.42 -2.12 -1.72
CA VAL A 334 10.85 -0.91 -1.11
C VAL A 334 9.76 -1.28 -0.10
N ALA A 335 8.85 -2.20 -0.43
CA ALA A 335 7.80 -2.66 0.48
C ALA A 335 8.37 -3.27 1.78
N VAL A 336 9.42 -4.09 1.66
CA VAL A 336 10.14 -4.67 2.81
C VAL A 336 10.75 -3.56 3.68
N LEU A 337 11.38 -2.57 3.06
CA LEU A 337 12.02 -1.47 3.78
C LEU A 337 10.98 -0.56 4.46
N ILE A 338 9.87 -0.22 3.80
CA ILE A 338 8.77 0.52 4.42
C ILE A 338 8.26 -0.23 5.66
N HIS A 339 8.01 -1.54 5.53
CA HIS A 339 7.56 -2.37 6.65
C HIS A 339 8.59 -2.35 7.80
N TYR A 340 9.86 -2.60 7.51
CA TYR A 340 10.92 -2.61 8.52
C TYR A 340 11.06 -1.27 9.25
N PHE A 341 11.15 -0.16 8.51
CA PHE A 341 11.35 1.17 9.10
C PHE A 341 10.12 1.65 9.88
N THR A 342 8.92 1.25 9.44
CA THR A 342 7.68 1.47 10.19
C THR A 342 7.72 0.80 11.55
N LEU A 343 8.03 -0.50 11.61
CA LEU A 343 8.15 -1.22 12.86
C LEU A 343 9.31 -0.65 13.71
N ALA A 344 10.46 -0.35 13.11
CA ALA A 344 11.58 0.25 13.82
C ALA A 344 11.20 1.58 14.48
N ALA A 345 10.46 2.46 13.79
CA ALA A 345 9.97 3.69 14.39
C ALA A 345 9.08 3.43 15.62
N MET A 346 8.18 2.43 15.53
CA MET A 346 7.32 2.01 16.64
C MET A 346 8.12 1.52 17.86
N PHE A 347 9.03 0.59 17.65
CA PHE A 347 9.85 0.05 18.73
C PHE A 347 10.79 1.12 19.33
N TRP A 348 11.33 2.04 18.53
CA TRP A 348 12.13 3.16 19.05
C TRP A 348 11.33 4.15 19.88
N MET A 349 10.05 4.37 19.56
CA MET A 349 9.17 5.12 20.45
C MET A 349 8.88 4.38 21.75
N ALA A 350 8.71 3.05 21.71
CA ALA A 350 8.55 2.25 22.92
C ALA A 350 9.78 2.37 23.83
N VAL A 351 10.98 2.34 23.24
CA VAL A 351 12.23 2.62 23.94
C VAL A 351 12.24 4.04 24.52
N GLU A 352 11.75 5.04 23.79
CA GLU A 352 11.64 6.42 24.28
C GLU A 352 10.69 6.51 25.49
N ALA A 353 9.52 5.87 25.44
CA ALA A 353 8.56 5.80 26.53
C ALA A 353 9.15 5.14 27.78
N VAL A 354 9.86 4.01 27.62
CA VAL A 354 10.58 3.33 28.71
C VAL A 354 11.69 4.20 29.28
N ASN A 355 12.48 4.86 28.43
CA ASN A 355 13.52 5.78 28.88
C ASN A 355 12.94 6.95 29.69
N LEU A 356 11.79 7.49 29.26
CA LEU A 356 11.08 8.52 30.01
C LEU A 356 10.59 8.00 31.37
N TYR A 357 10.02 6.79 31.41
CA TYR A 357 9.61 6.12 32.64
C TYR A 357 10.78 5.94 33.62
N LEU A 358 11.92 5.42 33.14
CA LEU A 358 13.11 5.22 33.96
C LEU A 358 13.65 6.53 34.53
N MET A 359 13.65 7.61 33.75
CA MET A 359 14.12 8.91 34.22
C MET A 359 13.20 9.56 35.27
N LEU A 360 11.87 9.39 35.15
CA LEU A 360 10.90 10.16 35.92
C LEU A 360 10.28 9.40 37.10
N VAL A 361 10.07 8.09 36.96
CA VAL A 361 9.44 7.26 38.00
C VAL A 361 10.49 6.55 38.84
N LYS A 362 11.54 6.00 38.21
CA LYS A 362 12.62 5.28 38.90
C LYS A 362 13.76 6.26 39.25
N VAL A 363 13.52 7.08 40.28
CA VAL A 363 14.37 8.16 40.82
C VAL A 363 15.89 7.88 40.72
N MET A 364 16.62 8.82 40.10
CA MET A 364 18.08 9.07 40.13
C MET A 364 18.98 7.97 40.74
N ASN A 365 19.34 6.96 39.94
CA ASN A 365 20.55 6.09 40.02
C ASN A 365 20.31 4.71 39.38
N ALA A 366 19.22 4.50 38.64
CA ALA A 366 19.11 3.36 37.74
C ALA A 366 19.95 3.61 36.47
N ASN A 367 21.26 3.71 36.59
CA ASN A 367 22.16 3.67 35.44
C ASN A 367 22.17 2.21 34.95
N VAL A 368 21.15 1.84 34.19
CA VAL A 368 21.03 0.49 33.63
C VAL A 368 22.25 0.28 32.73
N ALA A 369 23.17 -0.58 33.17
CA ALA A 369 24.37 -0.89 32.42
C ALA A 369 23.99 -1.31 30.99
N HIS A 370 24.67 -0.74 30.01
CA HIS A 370 24.46 -1.02 28.58
C HIS A 370 23.03 -0.79 28.07
N PHE A 371 22.25 0.12 28.68
CA PHE A 371 20.88 0.45 28.25
C PHE A 371 20.75 0.64 26.74
N MET A 372 21.65 1.42 26.11
CA MET A 372 21.60 1.68 24.67
C MET A 372 21.80 0.43 23.81
N ILE A 373 22.55 -0.58 24.27
CA ILE A 373 22.74 -1.84 23.53
C ILE A 373 21.44 -2.64 23.58
N LYS A 374 20.84 -2.79 24.76
CA LYS A 374 19.54 -3.45 24.95
C LYS A 374 18.43 -2.76 24.14
N ALA A 375 18.41 -1.42 24.19
CA ALA A 375 17.50 -0.60 23.41
C ALA A 375 17.70 -0.77 21.90
N SER A 376 18.94 -0.90 21.42
CA SER A 376 19.22 -1.10 19.99
C SER A 376 18.75 -2.48 19.51
N PHE A 377 18.91 -3.52 20.34
CA PHE A 377 18.37 -4.85 20.04
C PHE A 377 16.84 -4.81 19.96
N ALA A 378 16.17 -4.12 20.90
CA ALA A 378 14.72 -3.97 20.86
C ALA A 378 14.23 -3.11 19.69
N GLY A 379 14.90 -1.98 19.43
CA GLY A 379 14.51 -0.97 18.44
C GLY A 379 14.80 -1.33 16.98
N TRP A 380 15.82 -2.16 16.73
CA TRP A 380 16.18 -2.60 15.37
C TRP A 380 16.02 -4.11 15.18
N GLY A 381 16.41 -4.91 16.18
CA GLY A 381 16.41 -6.37 16.07
C GLY A 381 15.01 -6.98 16.04
N LEU A 382 14.09 -6.56 16.91
CA LEU A 382 12.71 -7.08 16.91
C LEU A 382 11.96 -6.76 15.59
N PRO A 383 11.97 -5.52 15.06
CA PRO A 383 11.45 -5.25 13.72
C PRO A 383 12.05 -6.13 12.63
N LEU A 384 13.38 -6.31 12.67
CA LEU A 384 14.10 -7.12 11.67
C LEU A 384 13.64 -8.58 11.73
N LEU A 385 13.50 -9.13 12.94
CA LEU A 385 13.04 -10.50 13.16
C LEU A 385 11.65 -10.72 12.56
N VAL A 386 10.71 -9.80 12.78
CA VAL A 386 9.34 -9.89 12.22
C VAL A 386 9.38 -9.93 10.69
N VAL A 387 10.14 -9.04 10.06
CA VAL A 387 10.26 -8.98 8.60
C VAL A 387 10.93 -10.23 8.02
N ILE A 388 11.98 -10.76 8.68
CA ILE A 388 12.64 -12.00 8.26
C ILE A 388 11.68 -13.19 8.31
N ILE A 389 10.85 -13.30 9.35
CA ILE A 389 9.87 -14.39 9.48
C ILE A 389 8.89 -14.36 8.31
N ILE A 390 8.38 -13.18 7.93
CA ILE A 390 7.43 -13.05 6.82
C ILE A 390 8.10 -13.39 5.49
N LEU A 391 9.31 -12.87 5.25
CA LEU A 391 10.09 -13.19 4.04
C LEU A 391 10.41 -14.68 3.92
N ALA A 392 10.73 -15.34 5.04
CA ALA A 392 11.03 -16.77 5.07
C ALA A 392 9.77 -17.63 4.89
N ALA A 393 8.62 -17.17 5.38
CA ALA A 393 7.34 -17.87 5.21
C ALA A 393 6.80 -17.74 3.78
N ASP A 394 6.74 -16.51 3.25
CA ASP A 394 6.26 -16.23 1.90
C ASP A 394 6.67 -14.82 1.44
N TYR A 395 7.72 -14.74 0.62
CA TYR A 395 8.18 -13.46 0.06
C TYR A 395 7.15 -12.82 -0.90
N THR A 396 6.22 -13.61 -1.47
CA THR A 396 5.24 -13.11 -2.44
C THR A 396 4.21 -12.17 -1.79
N GLN A 397 4.15 -12.14 -0.46
CA GLN A 397 3.37 -11.18 0.33
C GLN A 397 3.82 -9.72 0.12
N TYR A 398 5.08 -9.51 -0.29
CA TYR A 398 5.64 -8.19 -0.62
C TYR A 398 5.62 -7.86 -2.13
N SER A 399 5.11 -8.77 -2.97
CA SER A 399 5.07 -8.62 -4.42
C SER A 399 3.65 -8.26 -4.89
N ASP A 400 3.17 -7.07 -4.54
CA ASP A 400 1.85 -6.58 -4.97
C ASP A 400 1.91 -5.85 -6.31
N ASN A 401 0.92 -6.09 -7.18
CA ASN A 401 0.88 -5.53 -8.53
C ASN A 401 0.28 -4.12 -8.57
N LYS A 402 -0.15 -3.60 -7.42
CA LYS A 402 -0.87 -2.33 -7.28
C LYS A 402 -0.03 -1.25 -6.60
N HIS A 403 0.57 -1.59 -5.46
CA HIS A 403 1.34 -0.66 -4.64
C HIS A 403 2.59 -1.33 -4.11
N CYS A 404 3.66 -0.55 -3.89
CA CYS A 404 4.87 -1.05 -3.23
C CYS A 404 4.70 -1.16 -1.71
N PHE A 405 3.75 -2.00 -1.30
CA PHE A 405 3.40 -2.24 0.09
C PHE A 405 3.00 -3.70 0.32
N LEU A 406 2.93 -4.10 1.59
CA LEU A 406 2.53 -5.43 2.01
C LEU A 406 1.07 -5.72 1.62
N LYS A 407 0.82 -6.86 0.94
CA LYS A 407 -0.52 -7.25 0.48
C LYS A 407 -1.52 -7.37 1.64
N PRO A 408 -2.78 -6.94 1.47
CA PRO A 408 -3.84 -7.26 2.42
C PRO A 408 -3.99 -8.77 2.59
N GLY A 409 -3.88 -9.25 3.83
CA GLY A 409 -3.87 -10.67 4.13
C GLY A 409 -3.21 -10.96 5.48
N ASN A 410 -2.93 -12.24 5.75
CA ASN A 410 -2.38 -12.68 7.04
C ASN A 410 -1.07 -11.96 7.41
N ALA A 411 -0.17 -11.76 6.44
CA ALA A 411 1.08 -11.04 6.68
C ALA A 411 0.84 -9.58 7.08
N PHE A 412 -0.12 -8.90 6.47
CA PHE A 412 -0.47 -7.52 6.83
C PHE A 412 -1.09 -7.43 8.24
N TYR A 413 -2.05 -8.30 8.57
CA TYR A 413 -2.70 -8.25 9.88
C TYR A 413 -1.78 -8.70 11.02
N PHE A 414 -1.14 -9.85 10.90
CA PHE A 414 -0.33 -10.42 11.97
C PHE A 414 1.11 -9.90 11.98
N GLY A 415 1.65 -9.54 10.81
CA GLY A 415 3.04 -9.10 10.66
C GLY A 415 3.25 -7.61 10.84
N LEU A 416 2.24 -6.78 10.52
CA LEU A 416 2.34 -5.33 10.64
C LEU A 416 1.37 -4.77 11.68
N LEU A 417 0.08 -5.05 11.53
CA LEU A 417 -0.97 -4.38 12.29
C LEU A 417 -0.99 -4.77 13.77
N LEU A 418 -0.86 -6.08 14.06
CA LEU A 418 -0.82 -6.61 15.42
C LEU A 418 0.40 -6.08 16.20
N PRO A 419 1.65 -6.15 15.69
CA PRO A 419 2.80 -5.56 16.38
C PRO A 419 2.63 -4.07 16.69
N ILE A 420 2.07 -3.31 15.74
CA ILE A 420 1.79 -1.88 15.94
C ILE A 420 0.77 -1.67 17.06
N GLY A 421 -0.35 -2.40 17.03
CA GLY A 421 -1.38 -2.33 18.06
C GLY A 421 -0.84 -2.62 19.46
N LEU A 422 0.00 -3.67 19.60
CA LEU A 422 0.63 -4.04 20.86
C LEU A 422 1.58 -2.95 21.38
N VAL A 423 2.42 -2.38 20.50
CA VAL A 423 3.35 -1.31 20.87
C VAL A 423 2.61 -0.02 21.25
N LEU A 424 1.54 0.33 20.54
CA LEU A 424 0.71 1.49 20.87
C LEU A 424 0.04 1.34 22.23
N LEU A 425 -0.55 0.17 22.50
CA LEU A 425 -1.14 -0.13 23.80
C LEU A 425 -0.10 -0.03 24.92
N PHE A 426 1.08 -0.61 24.72
CA PHE A 426 2.19 -0.51 25.66
C PHE A 426 2.59 0.95 25.95
N ASN A 427 2.76 1.76 24.90
CA ASN A 427 3.11 3.18 25.05
C ASN A 427 2.05 3.97 25.80
N PHE A 428 0.77 3.71 25.52
CA PHE A 428 -0.34 4.33 26.22
C PHE A 428 -0.32 4.02 27.72
N VAL A 429 -0.12 2.73 28.09
CA VAL A 429 -0.03 2.30 29.50
C VAL A 429 1.14 2.97 30.22
N ILE A 430 2.33 2.99 29.61
CA ILE A 430 3.52 3.64 30.19
C ILE A 430 3.29 5.14 30.37
N PHE A 431 2.73 5.83 29.37
CA PHE A 431 2.45 7.25 29.45
C PHE A 431 1.42 7.57 30.53
N ALA A 432 0.30 6.83 30.58
CA ALA A 432 -0.72 6.98 31.62
C ALA A 432 -0.13 6.78 33.03
N TRP A 433 0.77 5.80 33.19
CA TRP A 433 1.43 5.57 34.47
C TRP A 433 2.36 6.71 34.87
N ILE A 434 3.20 7.21 33.95
CA ILE A 434 4.07 8.38 34.19
C ILE A 434 3.21 9.58 34.59
N MET A 435 2.13 9.85 33.85
CA MET A 435 1.21 10.95 34.14
C MET A 435 0.59 10.83 35.53
N ARG A 436 0.05 9.67 35.90
CA ARG A 436 -0.52 9.43 37.24
C ARG A 436 0.52 9.69 38.33
N LYS A 437 1.72 9.14 38.18
CA LYS A 437 2.79 9.28 39.19
C LYS A 437 3.22 10.74 39.36
N LEU A 438 3.33 11.49 38.27
CA LEU A 438 3.71 12.91 38.31
C LEU A 438 2.62 13.78 38.92
N THR A 439 1.35 13.55 38.57
CA THR A 439 0.22 14.25 39.20
C THR A 439 0.20 14.01 40.71
N CYS A 440 0.43 12.76 41.16
CA CYS A 440 0.50 12.43 42.58
C CYS A 440 1.76 12.95 43.31
N GLN A 441 2.91 13.11 42.64
CA GLN A 441 4.17 13.54 43.25
C GLN A 441 4.50 15.02 43.12
N THR A 442 3.55 15.85 42.69
CA THR A 442 3.74 17.30 42.45
C THR A 442 4.28 18.09 43.66
N LYS A 443 4.25 17.53 44.88
CA LYS A 443 4.81 18.15 46.10
C LYS A 443 6.31 17.94 46.35
N SER A 444 7.02 17.07 45.60
CA SER A 444 8.40 16.65 45.94
C SER A 444 9.43 16.72 44.79
N ILE A 445 9.09 17.29 43.63
CA ILE A 445 10.07 17.46 42.55
C ILE A 445 10.97 18.65 42.89
N GLY A 446 12.28 18.40 43.04
CA GLY A 446 13.30 19.39 43.44
C GLY A 446 13.36 20.65 42.57
N SER A 447 14.36 21.52 42.84
CA SER A 447 14.61 22.85 42.22
C SER A 447 13.79 23.22 40.98
N GLN A 448 13.21 24.44 40.99
CA GLN A 448 12.31 24.98 39.96
C GLN A 448 12.83 24.82 38.51
N SER A 449 14.15 24.85 38.29
CA SER A 449 14.77 24.65 36.97
C SER A 449 14.69 23.21 36.45
N THR A 450 14.93 22.21 37.31
CA THR A 450 14.82 20.78 36.99
C THR A 450 13.37 20.41 36.68
N ARG A 451 12.42 20.93 37.46
CA ARG A 451 10.98 20.72 37.22
C ARG A 451 10.55 21.23 35.85
N GLN A 452 10.96 22.44 35.45
CA GLN A 452 10.63 22.98 34.12
C GLN A 452 11.23 22.16 32.98
N GLN A 453 12.47 21.68 33.12
CA GLN A 453 13.09 20.84 32.10
C GLN A 453 12.40 19.48 31.97
N THR A 454 11.99 18.89 33.09
CA THR A 454 11.24 17.62 33.15
C THR A 454 9.87 17.74 32.49
N VAL A 455 9.09 18.78 32.83
CA VAL A 455 7.76 19.01 32.22
C VAL A 455 7.86 19.21 30.72
N ARG A 456 8.88 19.93 30.23
CA ARG A 456 9.10 20.12 28.79
C ARG A 456 9.40 18.82 28.06
N ARG A 457 10.21 17.92 28.67
CA ARG A 457 10.52 16.62 28.08
C ARG A 457 9.30 15.71 28.02
N LEU A 458 8.50 15.70 29.09
CA LEU A 458 7.23 14.97 29.13
C LEU A 458 6.25 15.50 28.08
N GLN A 459 6.12 16.83 27.96
CA GLN A 459 5.28 17.45 26.94
C GLN A 459 5.74 17.06 25.53
N ASN A 460 7.06 17.07 25.27
CA ASN A 460 7.60 16.68 23.97
C ASN A 460 7.31 15.21 23.63
N ALA A 461 7.65 14.30 24.55
CA ALA A 461 7.47 12.87 24.37
C ALA A 461 5.98 12.50 24.28
N GLY A 462 5.13 13.14 25.09
CA GLY A 462 3.68 12.98 25.05
C GLY A 462 3.09 13.47 23.73
N ALA A 463 3.50 14.64 23.23
CA ALA A 463 3.02 15.16 21.95
C ALA A 463 3.40 14.24 20.78
N ILE A 464 4.64 13.73 20.75
CA ILE A 464 5.07 12.75 19.73
C ILE A 464 4.29 11.44 19.86
N SER A 465 4.13 10.92 21.08
CA SER A 465 3.44 9.64 21.32
C SER A 465 1.95 9.70 20.99
N VAL A 466 1.30 10.83 21.25
CA VAL A 466 -0.12 11.04 20.90
C VAL A 466 -0.29 11.15 19.40
N LEU A 467 0.53 11.96 18.71
CA LEU A 467 0.46 12.12 17.26
C LEU A 467 0.79 10.80 16.54
N LEU A 468 1.82 10.12 17.03
CA LEU A 468 1.98 8.68 17.18
C LEU A 468 0.73 7.80 17.01
N GLY A 469 0.05 7.61 18.14
CA GLY A 469 -1.15 6.79 18.25
C GLY A 469 -2.29 7.25 17.34
N LEU A 470 -2.52 8.55 17.20
CA LEU A 470 -3.56 9.08 16.31
C LEU A 470 -3.33 8.68 14.85
N THR A 471 -2.09 8.80 14.37
CA THR A 471 -1.71 8.38 13.01
C THR A 471 -2.14 6.94 12.77
N TRP A 472 -1.77 6.03 13.66
CA TRP A 472 -2.02 4.61 13.46
C TRP A 472 -3.44 4.16 13.79
N ILE A 473 -4.15 4.90 14.65
CA ILE A 473 -5.60 4.75 14.79
C ILE A 473 -6.29 5.09 13.47
N PHE A 474 -5.89 6.19 12.80
CA PHE A 474 -6.41 6.49 11.47
C PHE A 474 -5.98 5.48 10.41
N GLY A 475 -4.74 4.97 10.49
CA GLY A 475 -4.26 3.87 9.63
C GLY A 475 -5.08 2.59 9.81
N LEU A 476 -5.39 2.21 11.04
CA LEU A 476 -6.29 1.11 11.38
C LEU A 476 -7.70 1.34 10.84
N MET A 477 -8.24 2.54 11.04
CA MET A 477 -9.59 2.90 10.59
C MET A 477 -9.68 2.96 9.06
N SER A 478 -8.58 3.25 8.37
CA SER A 478 -8.51 3.24 6.90
C SER A 478 -8.71 1.84 6.30
N ALA A 479 -8.50 0.78 7.10
CA ALA A 479 -8.82 -0.59 6.68
C ALA A 479 -10.34 -0.87 6.60
N ILE A 480 -11.18 0.03 7.11
CA ILE A 480 -12.64 -0.04 6.98
C ILE A 480 -13.06 0.62 5.66
N LYS A 481 -13.83 -0.11 4.83
CA LYS A 481 -14.12 0.23 3.43
C LYS A 481 -14.94 1.52 3.22
N GLU A 482 -15.75 1.95 4.19
CA GLU A 482 -16.75 3.01 3.97
C GLU A 482 -16.20 4.45 4.02
N PHE A 483 -14.99 4.67 4.57
CA PHE A 483 -14.39 6.01 4.73
C PHE A 483 -12.89 6.03 4.44
N THR A 484 -12.43 5.07 3.62
CA THR A 484 -11.01 4.80 3.38
C THR A 484 -10.23 6.04 2.94
N PHE A 485 -10.76 6.87 2.04
CA PHE A 485 -10.07 8.07 1.55
C PHE A 485 -9.80 9.12 2.65
N ALA A 486 -10.82 9.45 3.46
CA ALA A 486 -10.67 10.44 4.52
C ALA A 486 -9.67 9.99 5.59
N PHE A 487 -9.72 8.71 5.98
CA PHE A 487 -8.78 8.14 6.95
C PHE A 487 -7.36 7.98 6.39
N GLN A 488 -7.19 7.69 5.11
CA GLN A 488 -5.89 7.70 4.43
C GLN A 488 -5.28 9.11 4.40
N LEU A 489 -6.08 10.14 4.11
CA LEU A 489 -5.62 11.53 4.13
C LEU A 489 -5.22 11.96 5.56
N LEU A 490 -6.04 11.65 6.56
CA LEU A 490 -5.71 11.92 7.97
C LEU A 490 -4.46 11.17 8.42
N PHE A 491 -4.32 9.91 8.02
CA PHE A 491 -3.10 9.12 8.24
C PHE A 491 -1.88 9.84 7.64
N ALA A 492 -1.92 10.23 6.37
CA ALA A 492 -0.84 10.91 5.69
C ALA A 492 -0.47 12.25 6.35
N ILE A 493 -1.46 13.06 6.73
CA ILE A 493 -1.27 14.34 7.43
C ILE A 493 -0.62 14.12 8.79
N CYS A 494 -1.14 13.21 9.62
CA CYS A 494 -0.60 12.96 10.96
C CYS A 494 0.81 12.37 10.91
N ASN A 495 1.05 11.42 9.99
CA ASN A 495 2.34 10.79 9.80
C ASN A 495 3.39 11.84 9.41
N SER A 496 3.04 12.76 8.51
CA SER A 496 3.97 13.82 8.11
C SER A 496 4.14 14.90 9.19
N ALA A 497 3.07 15.29 9.89
CA ALA A 497 3.14 16.26 10.98
C ALA A 497 4.12 15.82 12.08
N GLN A 498 4.34 14.52 12.25
CA GLN A 498 5.30 13.96 13.21
C GLN A 498 6.74 14.46 12.96
N GLY A 499 7.22 14.42 11.72
CA GLY A 499 8.58 14.90 11.38
C GLY A 499 8.77 16.40 11.65
N LEU A 500 7.76 17.21 11.30
CA LEU A 500 7.77 18.65 11.57
C LEU A 500 7.73 18.95 13.08
N LEU A 501 6.89 18.22 13.83
CA LEU A 501 6.77 18.39 15.27
C LEU A 501 8.08 18.06 15.99
N ILE A 502 8.78 17.01 15.57
CA ILE A 502 10.10 16.67 16.10
C ILE A 502 11.08 17.84 15.93
N PHE A 503 11.18 18.40 14.73
CA PHE A 503 12.03 19.56 14.46
C PHE A 503 11.66 20.76 15.34
N LEU A 504 10.37 21.09 15.43
CA LEU A 504 9.91 22.22 16.23
C LEU A 504 10.22 22.03 17.72
N LEU A 505 9.92 20.85 18.27
CA LEU A 505 10.04 20.57 19.71
C LEU A 505 11.49 20.39 20.18
N PHE A 506 12.37 19.82 19.35
CA PHE A 506 13.73 19.43 19.74
C PHE A 506 14.83 20.30 19.12
N CYS A 507 14.56 21.01 18.01
CA CYS A 507 15.51 21.95 17.44
C CYS A 507 15.05 23.39 17.66
N ALA A 508 13.93 23.81 17.08
CA ALA A 508 13.51 25.21 17.09
C ALA A 508 13.18 25.74 18.50
N ARG A 509 12.52 24.93 19.34
CA ARG A 509 12.12 25.32 20.70
C ARG A 509 13.25 25.20 21.71
N GLN A 510 14.26 24.38 21.44
CA GLN A 510 15.33 24.10 22.39
C GLN A 510 16.36 25.24 22.41
N ARG A 511 16.44 25.96 23.54
CA ARG A 511 17.34 27.12 23.71
C ARG A 511 18.81 26.78 23.41
N ASP A 512 19.28 25.61 23.85
CA ASP A 512 20.66 25.16 23.62
C ASP A 512 20.97 25.03 22.12
N VAL A 513 20.00 24.55 21.32
CA VAL A 513 20.14 24.35 19.88
C VAL A 513 20.13 25.70 19.16
N ARG A 514 19.19 26.58 19.51
CA ARG A 514 19.14 27.96 18.99
C ARG A 514 20.44 28.72 19.24
N GLY A 515 21.00 28.62 20.45
CA GLY A 515 22.28 29.24 20.79
C GLY A 515 23.42 28.71 19.92
N ALA A 516 23.44 27.40 19.67
CA ALA A 516 24.44 26.75 18.83
C ALA A 516 24.31 27.15 17.35
N TRP A 517 23.08 27.24 16.81
CA TRP A 517 22.83 27.75 15.46
C TRP A 517 23.24 29.22 15.31
N LEU A 518 22.92 30.07 16.28
CA LEU A 518 23.35 31.47 16.30
C LEU A 518 24.89 31.60 16.33
N ALA A 519 25.58 30.71 17.04
CA ALA A 519 27.04 30.68 17.04
C ALA A 519 27.62 30.31 15.65
N ILE A 520 27.01 29.35 14.96
CA ILE A 520 27.38 29.00 13.57
C ILE A 520 27.10 30.16 12.62
N LEU A 521 25.91 30.76 12.68
CA LEU A 521 25.51 31.91 11.86
C LEU A 521 26.43 33.12 12.05
N ARG A 522 26.89 33.36 13.29
CA ARG A 522 27.84 34.43 13.61
C ARG A 522 29.29 34.07 13.32
N ARG A 523 29.57 32.94 12.66
CA ARG A 523 30.92 32.38 12.39
C ARG A 523 31.82 32.33 13.62
N ILE A 524 31.25 32.23 14.82
CA ILE A 524 32.02 32.11 16.05
C ILE A 524 32.57 30.67 16.06
N PRO A 525 33.89 30.46 16.22
CA PRO A 525 34.44 29.12 16.36
C PRO A 525 33.67 28.36 17.43
N VAL A 526 33.10 27.20 17.09
CA VAL A 526 32.29 26.35 18.00
C VAL A 526 33.01 26.05 19.32
N ARG A 527 34.35 26.14 19.34
CA ARG A 527 35.21 26.02 20.53
C ARG A 527 35.09 27.18 21.53
N LEU A 528 34.67 28.38 21.12
CA LEU A 528 34.51 29.55 22.00
C LEU A 528 33.17 29.55 22.74
N TYR A 529 32.08 29.10 22.11
CA TYR A 529 30.79 28.86 22.80
C TYR A 529 30.92 27.87 23.97
N ARG A 530 31.84 26.90 23.85
CA ARG A 530 32.18 25.95 24.93
C ARG A 530 32.77 26.62 26.18
N LYS A 531 33.44 27.78 26.06
CA LYS A 531 34.09 28.46 27.19
C LYS A 531 33.12 29.36 27.98
N SER A 532 32.15 29.99 27.32
CA SER A 532 31.20 30.92 27.92
C SER A 532 30.19 30.28 28.90
N ASP A 533 29.79 29.02 28.69
CA ASP A 533 28.91 28.28 29.62
C ASP A 533 29.64 27.83 30.91
N VAL A 534 30.98 27.67 30.87
CA VAL A 534 31.76 27.20 32.02
C VAL A 534 32.17 28.37 32.92
N SER A 535 32.34 29.57 32.36
CA SER A 535 32.67 30.78 33.13
C SER A 535 31.49 31.39 33.90
N SER A 536 30.23 31.10 33.56
CA SER A 536 29.08 31.71 34.23
C SER A 536 28.61 31.01 35.52
N VAL A 537 29.29 29.94 35.97
CA VAL A 537 28.89 29.13 37.16
C VAL A 537 29.89 29.27 38.32
N ARG A 538 30.95 30.09 38.20
CA ARG A 538 31.97 30.18 39.26
C ARG A 538 32.48 31.59 39.52
N GLU A 539 31.60 32.45 39.99
CA GLU A 539 31.99 33.56 40.87
C GLU A 539 31.03 33.59 42.08
N THR A 540 31.40 32.86 43.13
CA THR A 540 31.02 33.24 44.49
C THR A 540 32.15 34.12 45.05
N PRO A 541 31.84 35.24 45.73
CA PRO A 541 32.87 36.09 46.30
C PRO A 541 33.55 35.35 47.46
N LYS A 542 34.89 35.29 47.43
CA LYS A 542 35.69 34.85 48.57
C LYS A 542 35.58 35.90 49.68
N ILE A 543 34.73 35.64 50.67
CA ILE A 543 34.82 36.29 51.98
C ILE A 543 35.96 35.59 52.73
N SER A 544 37.00 36.34 53.05
CA SER A 544 38.13 35.91 53.87
C SER A 544 37.66 35.73 55.31
N ALA A 545 37.73 34.50 55.83
CA ALA A 545 37.53 34.22 57.25
C ALA A 545 38.89 34.23 57.96
N ASN A 546 39.12 35.23 58.81
CA ASN A 546 40.13 35.16 59.86
C ASN A 546 39.53 34.39 61.05
N ASN A 547 40.24 33.37 61.51
CA ASN A 547 40.00 32.75 62.82
C ASN A 547 40.79 33.53 63.87
N ASP A 548 40.13 33.88 64.97
CA ASP A 548 40.80 33.93 66.28
C ASP A 548 39.79 33.63 67.40
N ILE A 549 40.31 32.91 68.39
CA ILE A 549 39.66 32.32 69.57
C ILE A 549 39.76 33.32 70.73
N THR A 550 38.68 33.63 71.48
CA THR A 550 38.65 33.62 72.99
C THR A 550 37.32 34.07 73.65
N SER A 551 37.00 33.39 74.76
CA SER A 551 36.31 33.81 76.01
C SER A 551 34.81 34.22 76.06
N SER A 552 34.09 33.49 76.94
CA SER A 552 32.78 33.74 77.60
C SER A 552 32.79 34.98 78.54
N PRO A 553 31.74 35.36 79.33
CA PRO A 553 30.31 34.96 79.38
C PRO A 553 29.32 36.18 79.45
N GLY A 554 27.99 35.96 79.36
CA GLY A 554 27.01 37.02 79.68
C GLY A 554 25.54 36.68 79.47
N ASN A 555 24.78 36.64 80.57
CA ASN A 555 23.34 36.40 80.71
C ASN A 555 22.45 37.39 79.91
N SER A 556 21.29 36.93 79.40
CA SER A 556 19.95 37.19 79.98
C SER A 556 18.80 36.97 78.97
N MET A 557 17.73 36.32 79.45
CA MET A 557 16.27 36.50 79.21
C MET A 557 15.79 37.07 77.87
N SER A 558 14.69 36.64 77.24
CA SER A 558 13.63 35.66 77.52
C SER A 558 12.63 35.74 76.34
N LEU A 559 11.73 34.74 76.25
CA LEU A 559 10.32 34.85 75.84
C LEU A 559 9.86 34.12 74.56
N SER A 560 9.22 32.98 74.80
CA SER A 560 8.00 32.44 74.19
C SER A 560 7.97 32.10 72.68
N LYS A 561 7.73 30.84 72.31
CA LYS A 561 6.41 30.19 72.28
C LYS A 561 6.53 28.71 71.88
N MET A 562 5.65 27.95 72.50
CA MET A 562 5.39 26.52 72.39
C MET A 562 4.41 26.25 71.24
N SER A 563 4.66 25.25 70.39
CA SER A 563 3.62 24.33 69.89
C SER A 563 4.20 23.15 69.13
N THR A 564 3.90 21.97 69.66
CA THR A 564 4.00 20.62 69.11
C THR A 564 3.00 20.33 67.98
N GLY A 565 3.30 19.28 67.20
CA GLY A 565 2.34 18.51 66.39
C GLY A 565 2.54 18.69 64.88
N THR A 566 2.51 17.68 64.02
CA THR A 566 2.27 16.23 64.17
C THR A 566 2.58 15.62 62.80
N GLY A 567 3.20 14.45 62.76
CA GLY A 567 3.30 13.65 61.54
C GLY A 567 1.92 13.16 61.09
N SER A 568 1.70 13.04 59.80
CA SER A 568 0.50 12.38 59.26
C SER A 568 0.87 11.53 58.05
N THR A 569 0.79 10.23 58.29
CA THR A 569 0.88 9.09 57.39
C THR A 569 -0.40 9.00 56.57
N CYS A 570 -0.32 8.77 55.25
CA CYS A 570 -1.49 8.41 54.44
C CYS A 570 -1.56 6.89 54.30
N VAL A 571 -2.62 6.32 54.88
CA VAL A 571 -3.02 4.91 54.79
C VAL A 571 -3.66 4.63 53.43
N ALA A 572 -3.32 3.49 52.86
CA ALA A 572 -3.95 2.91 51.67
C ALA A 572 -5.23 2.15 52.08
N THR A 573 -6.27 2.26 51.26
CA THR A 573 -7.41 1.32 51.28
C THR A 573 -7.36 0.48 50.02
N ASP A 574 -6.92 -0.76 50.18
CA ASP A 574 -7.31 -1.88 49.33
C ASP A 574 -8.59 -2.48 49.91
N ALA A 575 -9.54 -2.85 49.06
CA ALA A 575 -10.60 -3.80 49.40
C ALA A 575 -10.91 -4.61 48.14
N ASP A 576 -10.49 -5.87 48.18
CA ASP A 576 -10.88 -6.94 47.28
C ASP A 576 -11.84 -7.88 48.01
N VAL A 577 -12.53 -8.69 47.20
CA VAL A 577 -13.78 -9.44 47.42
C VAL A 577 -13.66 -10.67 48.34
N GLY A 578 -14.77 -11.06 49.00
CA GLY A 578 -15.11 -12.48 49.16
C GLY A 578 -15.59 -12.99 50.54
N ASP A 579 -16.85 -13.44 50.55
CA ASP A 579 -17.46 -14.55 51.34
C ASP A 579 -17.43 -14.57 52.88
N SER A 580 -18.61 -14.48 53.51
CA SER A 580 -19.39 -15.67 53.85
C SER A 580 -20.71 -15.29 54.55
N PHE A 581 -21.75 -16.03 54.19
CA PHE A 581 -23.13 -15.89 54.62
C PHE A 581 -23.41 -16.95 55.69
N SER A 582 -23.85 -16.56 56.89
CA SER A 582 -24.76 -17.36 57.71
C SER A 582 -25.17 -16.62 58.97
N GLY A 583 -26.48 -16.58 59.23
CA GLY A 583 -26.98 -16.63 60.61
C GLY A 583 -27.76 -15.44 61.16
N ALA A 584 -28.99 -15.30 60.67
CA ALA A 584 -30.20 -15.34 61.49
C ALA A 584 -30.72 -14.09 62.27
N ILE A 585 -32.05 -13.88 62.06
CA ILE A 585 -33.09 -13.31 62.94
C ILE A 585 -33.28 -11.77 62.85
N SER A 586 -34.32 -11.32 62.12
CA SER A 586 -35.70 -10.93 62.60
C SER A 586 -35.67 -9.64 63.41
N GLU A 587 -36.49 -8.61 63.24
CA GLU A 587 -37.82 -8.45 62.64
C GLU A 587 -38.14 -6.94 62.59
N ASP A 588 -39.32 -6.60 62.05
CA ASP A 588 -40.08 -5.34 62.15
C ASP A 588 -39.70 -4.17 61.22
N LEU A 589 -40.47 -3.86 60.17
CA LEU A 589 -41.88 -3.39 60.02
C LEU A 589 -42.00 -1.86 59.88
N LYS A 590 -42.48 -1.45 58.69
CA LYS A 590 -43.20 -0.19 58.33
C LYS A 590 -42.41 1.12 58.48
N ASN A 591 -42.25 1.96 57.47
CA ASN A 591 -43.10 2.31 56.32
C ASN A 591 -42.24 2.71 55.12
#